data_AF-A0A3R9AJG4-F1
#
_entry.id   AF-A0A3R9AJG4-F1
#
_cell.length_a   1.000
_cell.length_b   1.000
_cell.length_c   1.000
_cell.angle_alpha   90.00
_cell.angle_beta   90.00
_cell.angle_gamma   90.00
#
_symmetry.space_group_name_H-M   'P 1'
#
loop_
_entity.id
_entity.type
_entity.pdbx_description
1 polymer ?
#
loop_
_entity_poly.entity_id
_entity_poly.type
_entity_poly.pdbx_seq_one_letter_code
_entity_poly.pdbx_strand_id
1 'polypeptide(L)'
;MMNVTADTLLNSTATTPVLDESIVKRALACYLPTATKPESCETALNHALEFLRCAAATAYELGDSLQGSKRDLAFASMHMMEMARVMVEQSLEVVERR
;
A
#
# COMPACT_ATOMS: atom_id res chain seq x y z
N MET A 1 21.59 -35.36 -60.78
CA MET A 1 20.49 -34.70 -60.05
C MET A 1 21.04 -34.32 -58.68
N MET A 2 21.42 -33.06 -58.50
CA MET A 2 21.84 -32.51 -57.20
C MET A 2 20.58 -32.16 -56.40
N ASN A 3 20.49 -32.59 -55.15
CA ASN A 3 19.51 -32.04 -54.21
C ASN A 3 20.25 -31.14 -53.23
N VAL A 4 20.00 -29.83 -53.32
CA VAL A 4 20.61 -28.78 -52.49
C VAL A 4 19.50 -28.14 -51.67
N THR A 5 19.83 -27.88 -50.40
CA THR A 5 19.18 -27.00 -49.41
C THR A 5 17.76 -27.32 -48.95
N ALA A 6 17.63 -27.59 -47.66
CA ALA A 6 17.09 -26.56 -46.77
C ALA A 6 17.58 -26.82 -45.34
N ASP A 7 18.24 -25.80 -44.83
CA ASP A 7 18.80 -25.64 -43.51
C ASP A 7 17.83 -25.99 -42.36
N THR A 8 18.43 -26.50 -41.29
CA THR A 8 18.35 -25.91 -39.95
C THR A 8 17.08 -25.10 -39.66
N LEU A 9 16.19 -25.67 -38.83
CA LEU A 9 15.57 -25.01 -37.67
C LEU A 9 14.25 -25.70 -37.29
N LEU A 10 14.33 -26.88 -36.68
CA LEU A 10 13.31 -27.33 -35.74
C LEU A 10 13.98 -27.93 -34.50
N ASN A 11 14.98 -27.23 -33.95
CA ASN A 11 15.18 -27.25 -32.51
C ASN A 11 14.38 -26.09 -31.92
N SER A 12 13.07 -26.14 -32.10
CA SER A 12 12.17 -25.46 -31.18
C SER A 12 12.27 -26.26 -29.89
N THR A 13 13.26 -25.93 -29.06
CA THR A 13 13.06 -26.04 -27.62
C THR A 13 11.93 -25.08 -27.31
N ALA A 14 10.70 -25.54 -27.59
CA ALA A 14 9.52 -25.06 -26.94
C ALA A 14 9.76 -25.43 -25.48
N THR A 15 10.43 -24.52 -24.77
CA THR A 15 10.40 -24.43 -23.33
C THR A 15 8.92 -24.32 -23.04
N THR A 16 8.28 -25.47 -22.83
CA THR A 16 7.02 -25.53 -22.13
C THR A 16 7.27 -24.67 -20.90
N PRO A 17 6.51 -23.58 -20.70
CA PRO A 17 6.70 -22.78 -19.51
C PRO A 17 6.49 -23.75 -18.35
N VAL A 18 7.57 -24.14 -17.70
CA VAL A 18 7.52 -24.93 -16.47
C VAL A 18 6.76 -24.02 -15.54
N LEU A 19 5.48 -24.34 -15.37
CA LEU A 19 4.59 -23.59 -14.53
C LEU A 19 4.99 -23.96 -13.10
N ASP A 20 6.06 -23.31 -12.64
CA ASP A 20 6.65 -23.56 -11.35
C ASP A 20 5.64 -23.12 -10.29
N GLU A 21 5.30 -24.05 -9.42
CA GLU A 21 4.26 -23.86 -8.40
C GLU A 21 4.59 -22.68 -7.48
N SER A 22 5.89 -22.40 -7.24
CA SER A 22 6.32 -21.25 -6.44
C SER A 22 6.13 -19.93 -7.18
N ILE A 23 6.36 -19.91 -8.50
CA ILE A 23 6.08 -18.75 -9.36
C ILE A 23 4.57 -18.48 -9.42
N VAL A 24 3.76 -19.52 -9.57
CA VAL A 24 2.29 -19.40 -9.59
C VAL A 24 1.76 -18.96 -8.25
N LYS A 25 2.20 -19.55 -7.14
CA LYS A 25 1.79 -19.14 -5.79
C LYS A 25 2.14 -17.67 -5.52
N ARG A 26 3.34 -17.24 -5.92
CA ARG A 26 3.76 -15.84 -5.78
C ARG A 26 2.95 -14.89 -6.67
N ALA A 27 2.67 -15.28 -7.92
CA ALA A 27 1.82 -14.51 -8.81
C ALA A 27 0.38 -14.41 -8.25
N LEU A 28 -0.20 -15.53 -7.81
CA LEU A 28 -1.52 -15.58 -7.20
C LEU A 28 -1.61 -14.76 -5.92
N ALA A 29 -0.56 -14.69 -5.10
CA ALA A 29 -0.52 -13.84 -3.92
C ALA A 29 -0.60 -12.33 -4.26
N CYS A 30 -0.12 -11.91 -5.44
CA CYS A 30 -0.25 -10.53 -5.91
C CYS A 30 -1.62 -10.24 -6.56
N TYR A 31 -2.26 -11.25 -7.15
CA TYR A 31 -3.50 -11.09 -7.92
C TYR A 31 -4.77 -11.40 -7.13
N LEU A 32 -4.69 -12.29 -6.14
CA LEU A 32 -5.79 -12.61 -5.26
C LEU A 32 -5.62 -11.79 -3.98
N PRO A 33 -6.67 -11.10 -3.51
CA PRO A 33 -6.73 -10.60 -2.15
C PRO A 33 -6.78 -11.82 -1.22
N THR A 34 -5.65 -12.50 -1.03
CA THR A 34 -5.48 -13.34 0.13
C THR A 34 -5.50 -12.36 1.27
N ALA A 35 -6.60 -12.35 2.03
CA ALA A 35 -6.72 -11.54 3.22
C ALA A 35 -5.47 -11.81 4.07
N THR A 36 -4.47 -10.93 3.97
CA THR A 36 -3.58 -10.62 5.07
C THR A 36 -4.53 -10.50 6.25
N LYS A 37 -4.35 -11.35 7.29
CA LYS A 37 -5.24 -11.40 8.47
C LYS A 37 -5.87 -10.03 8.65
N PRO A 38 -7.21 -9.88 8.56
CA PRO A 38 -7.81 -8.57 8.71
C PRO A 38 -7.24 -8.04 10.02
N GLU A 39 -6.43 -6.97 9.94
CA GLU A 39 -5.95 -6.32 11.15
C GLU A 39 -7.19 -6.08 11.98
N SER A 40 -7.16 -6.44 13.27
CA SER A 40 -8.33 -6.21 14.10
C SER A 40 -8.69 -4.73 13.95
N CYS A 41 -9.97 -4.41 13.97
CA CYS A 41 -10.39 -3.01 13.79
C CYS A 41 -9.63 -2.11 14.77
N GLU A 42 -9.37 -2.61 15.99
CA GLU A 42 -8.53 -1.99 17.00
C GLU A 42 -7.08 -1.72 16.52
N THR A 43 -6.39 -2.72 15.95
CA THR A 43 -5.03 -2.54 15.41
C THR A 43 -5.01 -1.51 14.28
N ALA A 44 -5.97 -1.58 13.35
CA ALA A 44 -6.06 -0.63 12.24
C ALA A 44 -6.34 0.81 12.72
N LEU A 45 -7.20 0.98 13.73
CA LEU A 45 -7.47 2.28 14.34
C LEU A 45 -6.24 2.82 15.10
N ASN A 46 -5.51 1.98 15.82
CA ASN A 46 -4.24 2.37 16.45
C ASN A 46 -3.18 2.80 15.43
N HIS A 47 -3.04 2.08 14.31
CA HIS A 47 -2.17 2.49 13.21
C HIS A 47 -2.60 3.83 12.61
N ALA A 48 -3.91 4.08 12.47
CA ALA A 48 -4.43 5.35 11.98
C ALA A 48 -4.09 6.52 12.94
N LEU A 49 -4.13 6.31 14.26
CA LEU A 49 -3.73 7.33 15.24
C LEU A 49 -2.25 7.72 15.11
N GLU A 50 -1.36 6.73 15.01
CA GLU A 50 0.07 7.00 14.80
C GLU A 50 0.34 7.70 13.46
N PHE A 51 -0.38 7.31 12.40
CA PHE A 51 -0.31 7.99 11.12
C PHE A 51 -0.76 9.46 11.22
N LEU A 52 -1.89 9.73 11.88
CA LEU A 52 -2.41 11.08 12.07
C LEU A 52 -1.47 11.95 12.91
N ARG A 53 -0.81 11.38 13.93
CA ARG A 53 0.22 12.07 14.71
C ARG A 53 1.41 12.49 13.83
N CYS A 54 1.90 11.59 12.99
CA CYS A 54 2.99 11.89 12.05
C CYS A 54 2.57 12.96 11.03
N ALA A 55 1.36 12.86 10.50
CA ALA A 55 0.81 13.83 9.56
C ALA A 55 0.69 15.23 10.18
N ALA A 56 0.19 15.32 11.42
CA ALA A 56 0.08 16.58 12.15
C ALA A 56 1.46 17.22 12.41
N ALA A 57 2.45 16.43 12.82
CA ALA A 57 3.83 16.90 12.98
C ALA A 57 4.42 17.42 11.67
N THR A 58 4.18 16.71 10.56
CA THR A 58 4.61 17.14 9.22
C THR A 58 3.95 18.46 8.81
N ALA A 59 2.64 18.60 9.03
CA ALA A 59 1.91 19.83 8.73
C ALA A 59 2.39 21.01 9.60
N TYR A 60 2.75 20.74 10.85
CA TYR A 60 3.33 21.73 11.75
C TYR A 60 4.69 22.23 11.25
N GLU A 61 5.62 21.32 10.92
CA GLU A 61 6.94 21.70 10.37
C GLU A 61 6.82 22.47 9.05
N LEU A 62 5.85 22.11 8.19
CA LEU A 62 5.52 22.88 7.00
C LEU A 62 5.01 24.28 7.36
N GLY A 63 4.08 24.40 8.32
CA GLY A 63 3.56 25.70 8.77
C GLY A 63 4.65 26.62 9.33
N ASP A 64 5.59 26.05 10.09
CA ASP A 64 6.70 26.79 10.69
C ASP A 64 7.65 27.37 9.62
N SER A 65 7.94 26.58 8.58
CA SER A 65 8.83 26.98 7.46
C SER A 65 8.16 27.87 6.39
N LEU A 66 6.83 27.91 6.34
CA LEU A 66 6.05 28.71 5.37
C LEU A 66 5.63 30.07 5.96
N GLN A 67 5.09 30.97 5.13
CA GLN A 67 4.52 32.26 5.56
C GLN A 67 3.22 32.59 4.79
N GLY A 68 2.43 33.52 5.33
CA GLY A 68 1.17 33.98 4.73
C GLY A 68 0.16 32.84 4.56
N SER A 69 -0.63 32.91 3.48
CA SER A 69 -1.74 31.97 3.24
C SER A 69 -1.32 30.49 3.17
N LYS A 70 -0.07 30.19 2.80
CA LYS A 70 0.44 28.81 2.77
C LYS A 70 0.65 28.25 4.19
N ARG A 71 1.12 29.09 5.12
CA ARG A 71 1.22 28.74 6.54
C ARG A 71 -0.19 28.51 7.12
N ASP A 72 -1.13 29.41 6.81
CA ASP A 72 -2.51 29.27 7.27
C ASP A 72 -3.13 27.96 6.80
N LEU A 73 -2.89 27.58 5.53
CA LEU A 73 -3.34 26.31 4.98
C LEU A 73 -2.69 25.10 5.66
N ALA A 74 -1.38 25.15 5.94
CA ALA A 74 -0.68 24.07 6.63
C ALA A 74 -1.23 23.84 8.04
N PHE A 75 -1.46 24.91 8.80
CA PHE A 75 -2.08 24.81 10.13
C PHE A 75 -3.55 24.42 10.09
N ALA A 76 -4.31 24.84 9.07
CA ALA A 76 -5.67 24.33 8.86
C ALA A 76 -5.67 22.82 8.60
N SER A 77 -4.71 22.31 7.82
CA SER A 77 -4.51 20.88 7.61
C SER A 77 -4.18 20.14 8.90
N MET A 78 -3.25 20.67 9.71
CA MET A 78 -2.93 20.13 11.03
C MET A 78 -4.17 20.05 11.93
N HIS A 79 -4.99 21.12 11.95
CA HIS A 79 -6.22 21.13 12.72
C HIS A 79 -7.20 20.05 12.25
N MET A 80 -7.38 19.85 10.94
CA MET A 80 -8.21 18.77 10.40
C MET A 80 -7.69 17.38 10.81
N MET A 81 -6.37 17.18 10.83
CA MET A 81 -5.75 15.93 11.27
C MET A 81 -6.00 15.65 12.75
N GLU A 82 -5.91 16.65 13.61
CA GLU A 82 -6.25 16.50 15.05
C GLU A 82 -7.74 16.21 15.26
N MET A 83 -8.63 16.82 14.48
CA MET A 83 -10.06 16.48 14.53
C MET A 83 -10.32 15.06 14.05
N ALA A 84 -9.64 14.62 12.99
CA ALA A 84 -9.69 13.22 12.54
C ALA A 84 -9.21 12.26 13.62
N ARG A 85 -8.15 12.63 14.36
CA ARG A 85 -7.62 11.82 15.46
C ARG A 85 -8.66 11.62 16.55
N VAL A 86 -9.35 12.68 16.99
CA VAL A 86 -10.43 12.58 17.99
C VAL A 86 -11.54 11.63 17.53
N MET A 87 -11.95 11.69 16.26
CA MET A 87 -12.98 10.78 15.73
C MET A 87 -12.52 9.31 15.73
N VAL A 88 -11.23 9.06 15.46
CA VAL A 88 -10.64 7.72 15.51
C VAL A 88 -10.52 7.21 16.95
N GLU A 89 -10.12 8.06 17.89
CA GLU A 89 -10.08 7.72 19.33
C GLU A 89 -11.46 7.32 19.85
N GLN A 90 -12.50 8.08 19.50
CA GLN A 90 -13.88 7.73 19.84
C GLN A 90 -14.31 6.39 19.23
N SER A 91 -13.87 6.10 18.00
CA SER A 91 -14.15 4.83 17.33
C SER A 91 -13.45 3.67 18.03
N LEU A 92 -12.21 3.88 18.50
CA LEU A 92 -11.43 2.89 19.23
C LEU A 92 -12.10 2.55 20.57
N GLU A 93 -12.57 3.55 21.32
CA GLU A 93 -13.31 3.30 22.57
C GLU A 93 -14.57 2.44 22.37
N VAL A 94 -15.24 2.55 21.21
CA VAL A 94 -16.40 1.71 20.89
C VAL A 94 -15.98 0.27 20.60
N VAL A 95 -14.84 0.08 19.94
CA VAL A 95 -14.27 -1.25 19.64
C VAL A 95 -13.78 -1.94 20.91
N GLU A 96 -13.10 -1.23 21.80
CA GLU A 96 -12.56 -1.78 23.06
C GLU A 96 -13.64 -2.23 24.05
N ARG A 97 -14.86 -1.67 23.96
CA ARG A 97 -15.99 -2.05 24.83
C ARG A 97 -16.75 -3.29 24.34
N ARG A 98 -16.42 -3.84 23.17
CA ARG A 98 -17.17 -4.93 22.52
C ARG A 98 -16.57 -6.30 22.81
#